data_AF-W6RJX9-F1
#
_entry.id   AF-W6RJX9-F1
#
_cell.length_a   1.000
_cell.length_b   1.000
_cell.length_c   1.000
_cell.angle_alpha   90.00
_cell.angle_beta   90.00
_cell.angle_gamma   90.00
#
_symmetry.space_group_name_H-M   'P 1'
#
loop_
_entity.id
_entity.type
_entity.pdbx_description
1 polymer ?
#
loop_
_entity_poly.entity_id
_entity_poly.type
_entity_poly.pdbx_seq_one_letter_code
_entity_poly.pdbx_strand_id
1 'polypeptide(L)'
;MRQMSRSEFEAYEKRVETALFQAERVIPANERANFDEIASAAREHVSVRRELMELQEQNGERIASDEPRLREGDNDANVRWDEAVARHGLRTVEAANEIMLEVEHYREAIDLADAGEVNANKASLQARLDLVIARVGELGASGNTLIREIAEVDHDLRIAIEAAERSRQRGGKMRQEGNGTSVIQSPAAEAAYRDRDDEPGRVQTDEERAGPVADGTQQTRDGPGPRPGDTTRTDPAQQLIPRLEQLQRETDERQEPERDDRER
;
A
#
# COMPACT_ATOMS: atom_id res chain seq x y z
N MET A 1 17.62 -21.72 27.08
CA MET A 1 18.39 -22.74 27.83
C MET A 1 19.61 -23.13 27.01
N ARG A 2 20.68 -23.68 27.61
CA ARG A 2 21.82 -24.19 26.84
C ARG A 2 21.44 -25.53 26.19
N GLN A 3 21.52 -25.61 24.87
CA GLN A 3 21.41 -26.87 24.13
C GLN A 3 22.52 -27.82 24.59
N MET A 4 22.21 -29.12 24.64
CA MET A 4 23.15 -30.18 24.98
C MET A 4 23.01 -31.26 23.91
N SER A 5 24.12 -31.78 23.40
CA SER A 5 24.07 -32.96 22.53
C SER A 5 23.61 -34.19 23.30
N ARG A 6 23.15 -35.22 22.60
CA ARG A 6 22.90 -36.56 23.16
C ARG A 6 24.01 -37.06 24.09
N SER A 7 25.28 -36.88 23.75
CA SER A 7 26.41 -37.34 24.57
C SER A 7 26.66 -36.48 25.82
N GLU A 8 26.39 -35.17 25.76
CA GLU A 8 26.36 -34.31 26.96
C GLU A 8 25.16 -34.66 27.87
N PHE A 9 24.04 -35.07 27.27
CA PHE A 9 22.83 -35.48 27.96
C PHE A 9 23.00 -36.83 28.69
N GLU A 10 23.55 -37.86 28.04
CA GLU A 10 23.88 -39.14 28.67
C GLU A 10 24.85 -38.94 29.86
N ALA A 11 25.80 -38.02 29.72
CA ALA A 11 26.69 -37.62 30.82
C ALA A 11 25.98 -36.81 31.93
N TYR A 12 24.85 -36.15 31.65
CA TYR A 12 23.99 -35.50 32.66
C TYR A 12 23.13 -36.53 33.40
N GLU A 13 22.41 -37.40 32.68
CA GLU A 13 21.61 -38.50 33.24
C GLU A 13 22.42 -39.37 34.19
N LYS A 14 23.61 -39.82 33.77
CA LYS A 14 24.52 -40.61 34.62
C LYS A 14 24.94 -39.89 35.90
N ARG A 15 25.04 -38.56 35.89
CA ARG A 15 25.32 -37.75 37.10
C ARG A 15 24.11 -37.66 38.02
N VAL A 16 22.90 -37.57 37.48
CA VAL A 16 21.65 -37.57 38.28
C VAL A 16 21.48 -38.91 39.00
N GLU A 17 21.56 -40.04 38.31
CA GLU A 17 21.47 -41.37 38.94
C GLU A 17 22.59 -41.61 39.98
N THR A 18 23.81 -41.15 39.70
CA THR A 18 24.92 -41.23 40.68
C THR A 18 24.64 -40.39 41.92
N ALA A 19 24.01 -39.22 41.78
CA ALA A 19 23.64 -38.36 42.91
C ALA A 19 22.48 -38.95 43.72
N LEU A 20 21.45 -39.50 43.06
CA LEU A 20 20.35 -40.21 43.73
C LEU A 20 20.87 -41.40 44.55
N PHE A 21 21.72 -42.25 43.96
CA PHE A 21 22.32 -43.39 44.66
C PHE A 21 23.21 -42.99 45.84
N GLN A 22 23.86 -41.82 45.79
CA GLN A 22 24.60 -41.29 46.93
C GLN A 22 23.68 -40.72 48.03
N ALA A 23 22.56 -40.08 47.65
CA ALA A 23 21.55 -39.58 48.58
C ALA A 23 20.82 -40.71 49.33
N GLU A 24 20.40 -41.76 48.63
CA GLU A 24 19.74 -42.95 49.22
C GLU A 24 20.57 -43.54 50.38
N ARG A 25 21.89 -43.55 50.24
CA ARG A 25 22.83 -44.10 51.23
C ARG A 25 22.98 -43.26 52.51
N VAL A 26 22.54 -42.01 52.53
CA VAL A 26 22.62 -41.12 53.71
C VAL A 26 21.25 -40.77 54.31
N ILE A 27 20.15 -41.14 53.65
CA ILE A 27 18.79 -40.77 54.06
C ILE A 27 18.24 -41.77 55.10
N PRO A 28 17.73 -41.27 56.25
CA PRO A 28 17.25 -42.13 57.34
C PRO A 28 15.90 -42.76 56.99
N ALA A 29 15.55 -43.85 57.67
CA ALA A 29 14.41 -44.69 57.31
C ALA A 29 13.04 -43.97 57.34
N ASN A 30 12.91 -42.90 58.14
CA ASN A 30 11.72 -42.05 58.24
C ASN A 30 11.53 -41.06 57.06
N GLU A 31 12.57 -40.81 56.25
CA GLU A 31 12.54 -39.85 55.13
C GLU A 31 12.54 -40.53 53.76
N ARG A 32 12.64 -41.88 53.71
CA ARG A 32 12.74 -42.64 52.46
C ARG A 32 11.56 -42.42 51.50
N ALA A 33 10.32 -42.38 52.00
CA ALA A 33 9.15 -42.13 51.15
C ALA A 33 9.24 -40.77 50.40
N ASN A 34 9.70 -39.72 51.09
CA ASN A 34 9.90 -38.40 50.49
C ASN A 34 11.06 -38.41 49.49
N PHE A 35 12.11 -39.21 49.76
CA PHE A 35 13.21 -39.41 48.82
C PHE A 35 12.78 -40.17 47.57
N ASP A 36 11.98 -41.23 47.69
CA ASP A 36 11.48 -42.03 46.57
C ASP A 36 10.61 -41.17 45.63
N GLU A 37 9.80 -40.26 46.18
CA GLU A 37 9.03 -39.25 45.44
C GLU A 37 9.96 -38.28 44.68
N ILE A 38 10.96 -37.71 45.36
CA ILE A 38 11.96 -36.81 44.75
C ILE A 38 12.78 -37.53 43.66
N ALA A 39 13.10 -38.81 43.86
CA ALA A 39 13.84 -39.64 42.91
C ALA A 39 12.99 -39.97 41.66
N SER A 40 11.67 -40.19 41.82
CA SER A 40 10.74 -40.33 40.70
C SER A 40 10.68 -39.04 39.89
N ALA A 41 10.39 -37.91 40.55
CA ALA A 41 10.32 -36.60 39.89
C ALA A 41 11.63 -36.21 39.17
N ALA A 42 12.79 -36.55 39.74
CA ALA A 42 14.09 -36.34 39.11
C ALA A 42 14.26 -37.19 37.83
N ARG A 43 13.83 -38.46 37.85
CA ARG A 43 13.85 -39.36 36.68
C ARG A 43 12.87 -38.94 35.60
N GLU A 44 11.66 -38.52 35.98
CA GLU A 44 10.65 -37.99 35.08
C GLU A 44 11.14 -36.72 34.36
N HIS A 45 11.75 -35.77 35.10
CA HIS A 45 12.36 -34.57 34.53
C HIS A 45 13.54 -34.90 33.58
N VAL A 46 14.35 -35.93 33.89
CA VAL A 46 15.37 -36.42 32.94
C VAL A 46 14.69 -37.01 31.69
N SER A 47 13.63 -37.81 31.83
CA SER A 47 12.91 -38.39 30.69
C SER A 47 12.32 -37.33 29.76
N VAL A 48 11.61 -36.34 30.31
CA VAL A 48 11.06 -35.20 29.53
C VAL A 48 12.18 -34.41 28.84
N ARG A 49 13.34 -34.27 29.49
CA ARG A 49 14.49 -33.58 28.91
C ARG A 49 15.22 -34.40 27.84
N ARG A 50 15.13 -35.74 27.87
CA ARG A 50 15.56 -36.60 26.74
C ARG A 50 14.63 -36.39 25.55
N GLU A 51 13.32 -36.44 25.76
CA GLU A 51 12.31 -36.23 24.70
C GLU A 51 12.48 -34.85 24.02
N LEU A 52 12.64 -33.78 24.81
CA LEU A 52 12.91 -32.43 24.29
C LEU A 52 14.26 -32.33 23.54
N MET A 53 15.26 -33.14 23.88
CA MET A 53 16.54 -33.20 23.18
C MET A 53 16.41 -33.99 21.88
N GLU A 54 15.74 -35.14 21.88
CA GLU A 54 15.48 -35.95 20.69
C GLU A 54 14.58 -35.23 19.67
N LEU A 55 13.61 -34.43 20.13
CA LEU A 55 12.83 -33.52 19.28
C LEU A 55 13.68 -32.36 18.72
N GLN A 56 14.71 -31.89 19.43
CA GLN A 56 15.62 -30.87 18.93
C GLN A 56 16.64 -31.43 17.94
N GLU A 57 17.18 -32.63 18.16
CA GLU A 57 18.02 -33.32 17.19
C GLU A 57 17.21 -33.64 15.91
N GLN A 58 15.99 -34.19 16.01
CA GLN A 58 15.12 -34.44 14.85
C GLN A 58 14.74 -33.17 14.06
N ASN A 59 14.43 -32.06 14.74
CA ASN A 59 14.13 -30.81 14.04
C ASN A 59 15.38 -30.20 13.42
N GLY A 60 16.55 -30.31 14.06
CA GLY A 60 17.84 -29.90 13.49
C GLY A 60 18.20 -30.71 12.25
N GLU A 61 18.01 -32.03 12.27
CA GLU A 61 18.23 -32.93 11.12
C GLU A 61 17.26 -32.65 9.96
N ARG A 62 15.98 -32.36 10.24
CA ARG A 62 15.01 -31.93 9.21
C ARG A 62 15.44 -30.62 8.57
N ILE A 63 15.71 -29.57 9.36
CA ILE A 63 16.17 -28.28 8.85
C ILE A 63 17.45 -28.46 8.01
N ALA A 64 18.42 -29.26 8.47
CA ALA A 64 19.66 -29.54 7.76
C ALA A 64 19.50 -30.41 6.49
N SER A 65 18.36 -31.09 6.29
CA SER A 65 18.07 -31.90 5.10
C SER A 65 17.08 -31.25 4.12
N ASP A 66 16.37 -30.21 4.54
CA ASP A 66 15.63 -29.29 3.67
C ASP A 66 16.46 -28.07 3.23
N GLU A 67 17.42 -27.61 4.05
CA GLU A 67 18.41 -26.55 3.74
C GLU A 67 18.95 -26.63 2.30
N PRO A 68 19.44 -27.78 1.79
CA PRO A 68 19.99 -27.85 0.44
C PRO A 68 18.97 -27.53 -0.67
N ARG A 69 17.69 -27.82 -0.46
CA ARG A 69 16.62 -27.59 -1.46
C ARG A 69 16.07 -26.18 -1.40
N LEU A 70 15.81 -25.69 -0.19
CA LEU A 70 15.34 -24.31 0.03
C LEU A 70 16.38 -23.32 -0.49
N ARG A 71 17.65 -23.54 -0.15
CA ARG A 71 18.77 -22.68 -0.53
C ARG A 71 19.06 -22.66 -2.02
N GLU A 72 18.80 -23.73 -2.77
CA GLU A 72 18.97 -23.72 -4.23
C GLU A 72 17.90 -22.88 -4.93
N GLY A 73 16.65 -22.92 -4.44
CA GLY A 73 15.57 -22.03 -4.90
C GLY A 73 15.77 -20.57 -4.48
N ASP A 74 16.11 -20.33 -3.22
CA ASP A 74 16.41 -18.98 -2.71
C ASP A 74 17.62 -18.36 -3.43
N ASN A 75 18.63 -19.16 -3.80
CA ASN A 75 19.76 -18.67 -4.59
C ASN A 75 19.31 -18.19 -6.00
N ASP A 76 18.44 -18.92 -6.71
CA ASP A 76 17.93 -18.45 -8.03
C ASP A 76 17.11 -17.16 -7.88
N ALA A 77 16.22 -17.10 -6.88
CA ALA A 77 15.41 -15.92 -6.60
C ALA A 77 16.28 -14.68 -6.28
N ASN A 78 17.28 -14.84 -5.42
CA ASN A 78 18.21 -13.76 -5.07
C ASN A 78 19.11 -13.35 -6.25
N VAL A 79 19.61 -14.31 -7.06
CA VAL A 79 20.42 -13.99 -8.25
C VAL A 79 19.60 -13.23 -9.29
N ARG A 80 18.33 -13.61 -9.51
CA ARG A 80 17.44 -12.92 -10.44
C ARG A 80 17.00 -11.55 -9.93
N TRP A 81 16.84 -11.38 -8.61
CA TRP A 81 16.66 -10.07 -7.98
C TRP A 81 17.88 -9.18 -8.19
N ASP A 82 19.09 -9.65 -7.87
CA ASP A 82 20.34 -8.89 -8.04
C ASP A 82 20.59 -8.53 -9.53
N GLU A 83 20.26 -9.43 -10.46
CA GLU A 83 20.32 -9.14 -11.90
C GLU A 83 19.32 -8.03 -12.29
N ALA A 84 18.06 -8.12 -11.84
CA ALA A 84 17.07 -7.07 -12.09
C ALA A 84 17.49 -5.73 -11.47
N VAL A 85 18.07 -5.73 -10.26
CA VAL A 85 18.60 -4.54 -9.60
C VAL A 85 19.78 -3.95 -10.38
N ALA A 86 20.65 -4.78 -10.95
CA ALA A 86 21.74 -4.35 -11.82
C ALA A 86 21.25 -3.79 -13.18
N ARG A 87 20.17 -4.35 -13.75
CA ARG A 87 19.60 -3.91 -15.04
C ARG A 87 18.71 -2.67 -14.95
N HIS A 88 17.91 -2.53 -13.90
CA HIS A 88 16.87 -1.49 -13.78
C HIS A 88 17.11 -0.48 -12.65
N GLY A 89 18.02 -0.78 -11.71
CA GLY A 89 18.26 0.00 -10.49
C GLY A 89 17.25 -0.33 -9.40
N LEU A 90 17.74 -0.48 -8.16
CA LEU A 90 16.98 -0.96 -6.99
C LEU A 90 15.57 -0.38 -6.87
N ARG A 91 15.44 0.96 -6.87
CA ARG A 91 14.15 1.66 -6.73
C ARG A 91 13.13 1.34 -7.83
N THR A 92 13.59 1.01 -9.03
CA THR A 92 12.73 0.59 -10.15
C THR A 92 12.18 -0.82 -9.91
N VAL A 93 13.02 -1.70 -9.36
CA VAL A 93 12.68 -3.08 -9.01
C VAL A 93 11.75 -3.13 -7.81
N GLU A 94 12.08 -2.42 -6.73
CA GLU A 94 11.23 -2.31 -5.51
C GLU A 94 9.81 -1.85 -5.87
N ALA A 95 9.69 -0.74 -6.61
CA ALA A 95 8.39 -0.18 -7.00
C ALA A 95 7.63 -1.05 -8.02
N ALA A 96 8.32 -1.93 -8.78
CA ALA A 96 7.68 -2.92 -9.62
C ALA A 96 7.22 -4.15 -8.80
N ASN A 97 8.04 -4.61 -7.86
CA ASN A 97 7.77 -5.77 -7.04
C ASN A 97 6.59 -5.54 -6.08
N GLU A 98 6.56 -4.39 -5.41
CA GLU A 98 5.44 -3.95 -4.54
C GLU A 98 4.09 -4.12 -5.24
N ILE A 99 3.97 -3.60 -6.47
CA ILE A 99 2.71 -3.59 -7.20
C ILE A 99 2.42 -4.91 -7.94
N MET A 100 3.44 -5.67 -8.34
CA MET A 100 3.24 -7.00 -8.91
C MET A 100 2.71 -7.99 -7.87
N LEU A 101 3.18 -7.91 -6.62
CA LEU A 101 2.62 -8.68 -5.51
C LEU A 101 1.14 -8.33 -5.25
N GLU A 102 0.72 -7.07 -5.42
CA GLU A 102 -0.70 -6.70 -5.38
C GLU A 102 -1.50 -7.33 -6.55
N VAL A 103 -0.94 -7.37 -7.77
CA VAL A 103 -1.58 -8.02 -8.95
C VAL A 103 -1.75 -9.52 -8.72
N GLU A 104 -0.68 -10.20 -8.29
CA GLU A 104 -0.67 -11.65 -8.04
C GLU A 104 -1.65 -12.01 -6.92
N HIS A 105 -1.64 -11.27 -5.80
CA HIS A 105 -2.58 -11.48 -4.69
C HIS A 105 -4.05 -11.36 -5.13
N TYR A 106 -4.41 -10.36 -5.94
CA TYR A 106 -5.79 -10.22 -6.40
C TYR A 106 -6.17 -11.23 -7.49
N ARG A 107 -5.23 -11.69 -8.33
CA ARG A 107 -5.49 -12.80 -9.28
C ARG A 107 -5.72 -14.11 -8.54
N GLU A 108 -4.83 -14.50 -7.63
CA GLU A 108 -4.98 -15.70 -6.79
C GLU A 108 -6.30 -15.67 -5.99
N ALA A 109 -6.64 -14.53 -5.37
CA ALA A 109 -7.90 -14.39 -4.65
C ALA A 109 -9.16 -14.51 -5.55
N ILE A 110 -9.06 -14.19 -6.85
CA ILE A 110 -10.13 -14.40 -7.83
C ILE A 110 -10.20 -15.87 -8.24
N ASP A 111 -9.06 -16.51 -8.50
CA ASP A 111 -9.00 -17.93 -8.87
C ASP A 111 -9.53 -18.84 -7.74
N LEU A 112 -9.18 -18.55 -6.48
CA LEU A 112 -9.72 -19.23 -5.30
C LEU A 112 -11.23 -18.99 -5.09
N ALA A 113 -11.74 -17.81 -5.49
CA ALA A 113 -13.16 -17.51 -5.45
C ALA A 113 -13.93 -18.21 -6.59
N ASP A 114 -13.33 -18.37 -7.77
CA ASP A 114 -13.89 -19.11 -8.90
C ASP A 114 -13.85 -20.64 -8.70
N ALA A 115 -12.83 -21.15 -8.01
CA ALA A 115 -12.80 -22.53 -7.51
C ALA A 115 -13.86 -22.78 -6.41
N GLY A 116 -14.39 -21.72 -5.80
CA GLY A 116 -15.36 -21.79 -4.70
C GLY A 116 -14.74 -22.11 -3.34
N GLU A 117 -13.41 -22.03 -3.22
CA GLU A 117 -12.67 -22.30 -1.97
C GLU A 117 -12.82 -21.15 -0.96
N VAL A 118 -13.01 -19.91 -1.45
CA VAL A 118 -13.22 -18.72 -0.62
C VAL A 118 -14.53 -18.03 -0.98
N ASN A 119 -15.39 -17.80 0.02
CA ASN A 119 -16.63 -17.03 -0.13
C ASN A 119 -16.36 -15.52 -0.17
N ALA A 120 -15.63 -15.08 -1.20
CA ALA A 120 -15.31 -13.68 -1.47
C ALA A 120 -16.15 -13.12 -2.62
N ASN A 121 -16.49 -11.83 -2.57
CA ASN A 121 -17.24 -11.19 -3.65
C ASN A 121 -16.30 -10.92 -4.84
N LYS A 122 -16.31 -11.82 -5.83
CA LYS A 122 -15.51 -11.72 -7.07
C LYS A 122 -15.57 -10.34 -7.73
N ALA A 123 -16.74 -9.72 -7.84
CA ALA A 123 -16.87 -8.40 -8.48
C ALA A 123 -16.10 -7.31 -7.73
N SER A 124 -15.96 -7.43 -6.40
CA SER A 124 -15.15 -6.52 -5.59
C SER A 124 -13.64 -6.82 -5.64
N LEU A 125 -13.25 -8.06 -5.92
CA LEU A 125 -11.85 -8.43 -6.17
C LEU A 125 -11.41 -7.98 -7.57
N GLN A 126 -12.23 -8.21 -8.60
CA GLN A 126 -11.97 -7.72 -9.96
C GLN A 126 -11.80 -6.20 -9.99
N ALA A 127 -12.72 -5.45 -9.36
CA ALA A 127 -12.61 -3.99 -9.30
C ALA A 127 -11.37 -3.47 -8.53
N ARG A 128 -10.75 -4.30 -7.67
CA ARG A 128 -9.46 -4.00 -7.04
C ARG A 128 -8.30 -4.35 -7.98
N LEU A 129 -8.33 -5.53 -8.62
CA LEU A 129 -7.36 -5.92 -9.63
C LEU A 129 -7.28 -4.87 -10.75
N ASP A 130 -8.41 -4.47 -11.32
CA ASP A 130 -8.49 -3.44 -12.38
C ASP A 130 -7.81 -2.12 -11.98
N LEU A 131 -7.92 -1.73 -10.70
CA LEU A 131 -7.30 -0.52 -10.14
C LEU A 131 -5.79 -0.68 -9.95
N VAL A 132 -5.32 -1.86 -9.51
CA VAL A 132 -3.88 -2.17 -9.41
C VAL A 132 -3.27 -2.24 -10.82
N ILE A 133 -3.90 -2.95 -11.76
CA ILE A 133 -3.50 -3.03 -13.17
C ILE A 133 -3.39 -1.63 -13.78
N ALA A 134 -4.33 -0.72 -13.51
CA ALA A 134 -4.25 0.67 -13.95
C ALA A 134 -3.04 1.42 -13.33
N ARG A 135 -2.72 1.18 -12.05
CA ARG A 135 -1.53 1.73 -11.37
C ARG A 135 -0.22 1.14 -11.94
N VAL A 136 -0.19 -0.13 -12.36
CA VAL A 136 0.95 -0.72 -13.10
C VAL A 136 1.11 -0.04 -14.45
N GLY A 137 -0.01 0.17 -15.17
CA GLY A 137 -0.03 0.91 -16.43
C GLY A 137 0.55 2.32 -16.29
N GLU A 138 0.12 3.07 -15.27
CA GLU A 138 0.69 4.38 -14.92
C GLU A 138 2.20 4.32 -14.66
N LEU A 139 2.69 3.33 -13.90
CA LEU A 139 4.09 3.20 -13.51
C LEU A 139 5.00 2.79 -14.69
N GLY A 140 4.57 1.85 -15.53
CA GLY A 140 5.25 1.51 -16.79
C GLY A 140 5.27 2.70 -17.77
N ALA A 141 4.14 3.40 -17.92
CA ALA A 141 4.04 4.62 -18.72
C ALA A 141 4.86 5.80 -18.16
N SER A 142 5.19 5.80 -16.87
CA SER A 142 6.08 6.80 -16.25
C SER A 142 7.58 6.52 -16.48
N GLY A 143 7.93 5.31 -16.95
CA GLY A 143 9.31 4.92 -17.27
C GLY A 143 9.85 3.73 -16.46
N ASN A 144 9.04 3.03 -15.66
CA ASN A 144 9.50 1.78 -15.03
C ASN A 144 9.76 0.73 -16.12
N THR A 145 11.02 0.35 -16.30
CA THR A 145 11.46 -0.56 -17.38
C THR A 145 11.22 -2.03 -17.06
N LEU A 146 11.25 -2.44 -15.78
CA LEU A 146 10.96 -3.82 -15.39
C LEU A 146 9.47 -4.16 -15.62
N ILE A 147 8.56 -3.23 -15.32
CA ILE A 147 7.13 -3.40 -15.65
C ILE A 147 6.88 -3.54 -17.16
N ARG A 148 7.70 -2.90 -18.01
CA ARG A 148 7.61 -3.08 -19.47
C ARG A 148 8.06 -4.47 -19.92
N GLU A 149 9.13 -4.99 -19.32
CA GLU A 149 9.64 -6.35 -19.56
C GLU A 149 8.61 -7.42 -19.12
N ILE A 150 8.00 -7.27 -17.95
CA ILE A 150 6.93 -8.17 -17.49
C ILE A 150 5.72 -8.12 -18.45
N ALA A 151 5.38 -6.93 -18.96
CA ALA A 151 4.34 -6.75 -19.96
C ALA A 151 4.68 -7.29 -21.37
N GLU A 152 5.89 -7.79 -21.63
CA GLU A 152 6.19 -8.60 -22.83
C GLU A 152 5.59 -10.01 -22.74
N VAL A 153 5.37 -10.51 -21.51
CA VAL A 153 4.67 -11.77 -21.23
C VAL A 153 3.20 -11.53 -20.87
N ASP A 154 2.92 -10.55 -20.01
CA ASP A 154 1.57 -10.25 -19.52
C ASP A 154 0.79 -9.31 -20.46
N HIS A 155 -0.37 -9.76 -20.95
CA HIS A 155 -1.19 -9.00 -21.88
C HIS A 155 -2.00 -7.87 -21.21
N ASP A 156 -2.49 -8.09 -19.98
CA ASP A 156 -3.30 -7.11 -19.25
C ASP A 156 -2.45 -5.89 -18.91
N LEU A 157 -1.22 -6.13 -18.43
CA LEU A 157 -0.25 -5.08 -18.13
C LEU A 157 0.13 -4.28 -19.39
N ARG A 158 0.28 -4.94 -20.55
CA ARG A 158 0.55 -4.25 -21.82
C ARG A 158 -0.60 -3.31 -22.21
N ILE A 159 -1.84 -3.80 -22.14
CA ILE A 159 -3.03 -2.99 -22.40
C ILE A 159 -3.09 -1.78 -21.45
N ALA A 160 -2.78 -1.98 -20.17
CA ALA A 160 -2.77 -0.93 -19.16
C ALA A 160 -1.68 0.14 -19.41
N ILE A 161 -0.45 -0.27 -19.76
CA ILE A 161 0.65 0.64 -20.10
C ILE A 161 0.27 1.47 -21.33
N GLU A 162 -0.19 0.84 -22.42
CA GLU A 162 -0.62 1.59 -23.59
C GLU A 162 -1.81 2.53 -23.30
N ALA A 163 -2.76 2.12 -22.44
CA ALA A 163 -3.88 2.97 -22.03
C ALA A 163 -3.41 4.20 -21.24
N ALA A 164 -2.45 4.02 -20.34
CA ALA A 164 -1.84 5.12 -19.59
C ALA A 164 -1.01 6.04 -20.50
N GLU A 165 -0.19 5.51 -21.42
CA GLU A 165 0.57 6.29 -22.41
C GLU A 165 -0.35 7.11 -23.32
N ARG A 166 -1.39 6.49 -23.91
CA ARG A 166 -2.40 7.17 -24.73
C ARG A 166 -3.12 8.28 -23.96
N SER A 167 -3.35 8.09 -22.66
CA SER A 167 -3.96 9.09 -21.78
C SER A 167 -3.02 10.27 -21.47
N ARG A 168 -1.76 9.98 -21.13
CA ARG A 168 -0.70 11.01 -20.93
C ARG A 168 -0.51 11.85 -22.20
N GLN A 169 -0.48 11.21 -23.38
CA GLN A 169 -0.31 11.91 -24.67
C GLN A 169 -1.48 12.87 -24.99
N ARG A 170 -2.73 12.44 -24.74
CA ARG A 170 -3.92 13.30 -24.91
C ARG A 170 -3.91 14.50 -23.96
N GLY A 171 -3.58 14.29 -22.68
CA GLY A 171 -3.46 15.36 -21.68
C GLY A 171 -2.33 16.35 -22.00
N GLY A 172 -1.21 15.86 -22.53
CA GLY A 172 -0.11 16.70 -23.01
C GLY A 172 -0.51 17.61 -24.18
N LYS A 173 -1.23 17.08 -25.18
CA LYS A 173 -1.66 17.86 -26.35
C LYS A 173 -2.61 19.02 -25.98
N MET A 174 -3.59 18.77 -25.11
CA MET A 174 -4.50 19.83 -24.62
C MET A 174 -3.75 20.95 -23.88
N ARG A 175 -2.72 20.61 -23.09
CA ARG A 175 -1.88 21.61 -22.41
C ARG A 175 -1.02 22.44 -23.37
N GLN A 176 -0.61 21.86 -24.50
CA GLN A 176 0.21 22.56 -25.49
C GLN A 176 -0.63 23.52 -26.36
N GLU A 177 -1.84 23.11 -26.75
CA GLU A 177 -2.79 23.94 -27.51
C GLU A 177 -3.30 25.14 -26.68
N GLY A 178 -3.44 24.99 -25.35
CA GLY A 178 -3.80 26.07 -24.43
C GLY A 178 -2.72 27.12 -24.15
N ASN A 179 -1.47 26.90 -24.61
CA ASN A 179 -0.35 27.83 -24.40
C ASN A 179 0.05 28.60 -25.69
N GLY A 180 -0.87 28.68 -26.66
CA GLY A 180 -0.70 29.48 -27.88
C GLY A 180 -0.79 30.98 -27.58
N THR A 181 0.35 31.66 -27.62
CA THR A 181 0.51 33.08 -27.25
C THR A 181 -0.50 34.00 -27.94
N SER A 182 -1.23 34.80 -27.16
CA SER A 182 -1.97 35.97 -27.67
C SER A 182 -0.97 37.06 -28.06
N VAL A 183 -0.45 37.00 -29.28
CA VAL A 183 0.49 37.98 -29.82
C VAL A 183 -0.29 39.20 -30.29
N ILE A 184 -0.32 40.24 -29.46
CA ILE A 184 -0.75 41.58 -29.89
C ILE A 184 0.26 42.10 -30.91
N GLN A 185 -0.15 42.23 -32.17
CA GLN A 185 0.59 42.97 -33.20
C GLN A 185 -0.30 44.06 -33.80
N SER A 186 -0.18 45.25 -33.22
CA SER A 186 -0.52 46.51 -33.88
C SER A 186 0.77 47.14 -34.40
N PRO A 187 0.95 47.31 -35.72
CA PRO A 187 1.87 48.26 -36.29
C PRO A 187 1.10 49.50 -36.78
N ALA A 188 1.49 50.69 -36.33
CA ALA A 188 0.97 51.96 -36.84
C ALA A 188 2.07 52.68 -37.64
N ALA A 189 1.68 53.16 -38.82
CA ALA A 189 2.37 54.16 -39.66
C ALA A 189 3.87 53.96 -40.00
N GLU A 190 4.14 53.71 -41.29
CA GLU A 190 4.85 54.69 -42.12
C GLU A 190 4.47 54.50 -43.60
N ALA A 191 4.71 55.49 -44.47
CA ALA A 191 4.02 55.61 -45.76
C ALA A 191 4.93 55.97 -46.95
N ALA A 192 4.67 55.35 -48.12
CA ALA A 192 5.21 55.78 -49.41
C ALA A 192 4.33 55.33 -50.61
N TYR A 193 3.83 56.32 -51.37
CA TYR A 193 3.64 56.39 -52.83
C TYR A 193 3.69 55.07 -53.64
N ARG A 194 2.77 54.69 -54.55
CA ARG A 194 1.60 55.27 -55.28
C ARG A 194 0.76 54.07 -55.80
N ASP A 195 -0.43 54.13 -56.40
CA ASP A 195 -1.43 55.14 -56.88
C ASP A 195 -2.83 54.41 -56.73
N ARG A 196 -4.05 54.91 -57.00
CA ARG A 196 -4.58 56.07 -57.73
C ARG A 196 -6.05 56.43 -57.36
N ASP A 197 -6.59 57.45 -58.04
CA ASP A 197 -8.00 57.76 -58.40
C ASP A 197 -9.00 56.57 -58.23
N ASP A 198 -10.19 56.74 -57.64
CA ASP A 198 -11.19 57.78 -57.93
C ASP A 198 -11.95 58.32 -56.66
N GLU A 199 -12.44 59.57 -56.70
CA GLU A 199 -13.17 60.33 -55.65
C GLU A 199 -14.03 61.42 -56.37
N PRO A 200 -15.07 62.10 -55.80
CA PRO A 200 -15.24 62.30 -54.36
C PRO A 200 -16.66 62.36 -53.72
N GLY A 201 -16.69 62.15 -52.39
CA GLY A 201 -17.69 62.71 -51.46
C GLY A 201 -19.10 62.08 -51.35
N ARG A 202 -19.94 62.42 -50.35
CA ARG A 202 -19.85 63.39 -49.21
C ARG A 202 -21.16 63.28 -48.36
N VAL A 203 -21.30 63.58 -47.05
CA VAL A 203 -20.42 64.12 -45.97
C VAL A 203 -20.88 63.57 -44.58
N GLN A 204 -20.12 63.87 -43.50
CA GLN A 204 -20.46 64.24 -42.09
C GLN A 204 -21.86 63.90 -41.50
N THR A 205 -21.99 63.25 -40.32
CA THR A 205 -21.85 63.76 -38.92
C THR A 205 -22.77 64.94 -38.61
N ASP A 206 -23.53 64.97 -37.50
CA ASP A 206 -22.98 65.22 -36.15
C ASP A 206 -23.97 65.04 -34.96
N GLU A 207 -23.45 65.33 -33.75
CA GLU A 207 -24.12 65.87 -32.54
C GLU A 207 -25.09 65.06 -31.63
N GLU A 208 -24.91 65.38 -30.34
CA GLU A 208 -25.59 64.94 -29.13
C GLU A 208 -27.07 65.37 -29.01
N ARG A 209 -27.86 64.64 -28.20
CA ARG A 209 -28.70 65.32 -27.19
C ARG A 209 -29.20 64.45 -26.02
N ALA A 210 -29.49 65.13 -24.91
CA ALA A 210 -29.99 64.58 -23.65
C ALA A 210 -31.47 64.14 -23.68
N GLY A 211 -31.89 63.40 -22.65
CA GLY A 211 -33.31 63.21 -22.27
C GLY A 211 -33.85 64.43 -21.48
N PRO A 212 -34.76 64.27 -20.47
CA PRO A 212 -35.43 63.06 -19.98
C PRO A 212 -36.97 63.18 -19.72
N VAL A 213 -37.66 62.05 -19.59
CA VAL A 213 -39.03 61.86 -18.99
C VAL A 213 -39.18 60.36 -18.66
N ALA A 214 -39.68 59.83 -17.53
CA ALA A 214 -40.69 60.24 -16.53
C ALA A 214 -42.15 60.23 -17.06
N ASP A 215 -43.17 59.60 -16.42
CA ASP A 215 -43.32 58.90 -15.12
C ASP A 215 -44.44 57.82 -15.24
N GLY A 216 -44.60 56.93 -14.25
CA GLY A 216 -45.62 55.85 -14.20
C GLY A 216 -45.07 54.51 -13.66
N THR A 217 -44.74 54.31 -12.37
CA THR A 217 -45.65 54.09 -11.20
C THR A 217 -46.80 53.08 -11.47
N GLN A 218 -47.08 52.03 -10.66
CA GLN A 218 -46.74 51.71 -9.24
C GLN A 218 -46.61 50.18 -8.95
N GLN A 219 -45.80 49.82 -7.92
CA GLN A 219 -45.98 48.76 -6.86
C GLN A 219 -46.29 47.29 -7.26
N THR A 220 -45.89 46.22 -6.53
CA THR A 220 -45.35 45.99 -5.16
C THR A 220 -44.01 45.22 -5.20
N ARG A 221 -42.99 45.47 -4.37
CA ARG A 221 -42.81 45.16 -2.93
C ARG A 221 -42.89 43.66 -2.57
N ASP A 222 -42.01 43.06 -1.77
CA ASP A 222 -40.82 43.56 -1.01
C ASP A 222 -39.67 42.51 -1.04
N GLY A 223 -38.46 42.91 -0.60
CA GLY A 223 -37.24 42.05 -0.49
C GLY A 223 -37.03 41.44 0.92
N PRO A 224 -35.80 41.29 1.46
CA PRO A 224 -34.50 41.85 1.00
C PRO A 224 -33.33 40.84 0.95
N GLY A 225 -32.15 41.35 0.57
CA GLY A 225 -30.85 40.80 0.96
C GLY A 225 -29.91 41.93 1.42
N PRO A 226 -28.68 41.62 1.86
CA PRO A 226 -27.57 42.51 1.51
C PRO A 226 -26.26 41.79 1.11
N ARG A 227 -25.39 42.54 0.42
CA ARG A 227 -23.95 42.30 0.21
C ARG A 227 -23.18 43.37 1.05
N PRO A 228 -21.86 43.62 0.89
CA PRO A 228 -20.71 42.79 0.46
C PRO A 228 -19.58 42.76 1.54
N GLY A 229 -18.39 42.20 1.27
CA GLY A 229 -17.16 42.59 2.00
C GLY A 229 -16.03 41.56 2.21
N ASP A 230 -15.13 41.46 1.23
CA ASP A 230 -13.66 41.40 1.34
C ASP A 230 -12.87 40.31 2.13
N THR A 231 -11.65 40.07 1.63
CA THR A 231 -10.47 39.38 2.22
C THR A 231 -10.38 37.84 2.31
N THR A 232 -9.17 37.36 1.99
CA THR A 232 -8.49 36.13 2.46
C THR A 232 -9.03 34.72 2.10
N ARG A 233 -8.47 34.16 1.01
CA ARG A 233 -7.90 32.79 0.89
C ARG A 233 -8.31 31.78 1.99
N THR A 234 -9.36 30.99 1.76
CA THR A 234 -9.75 29.85 2.62
C THR A 234 -9.05 28.56 2.21
N ASP A 235 -8.41 27.90 3.16
CA ASP A 235 -7.77 26.58 3.04
C ASP A 235 -8.78 25.45 3.27
N PRO A 236 -8.84 24.38 2.44
CA PRO A 236 -9.79 23.28 2.62
C PRO A 236 -9.53 22.38 3.83
N ALA A 237 -8.37 22.46 4.50
CA ALA A 237 -7.94 21.48 5.51
C ALA A 237 -8.78 21.43 6.81
N GLN A 238 -9.56 22.46 7.14
CA GLN A 238 -10.10 22.63 8.50
C GLN A 238 -11.46 21.94 8.78
N GLN A 239 -12.10 21.29 7.80
CA GLN A 239 -13.41 20.64 8.01
C GLN A 239 -13.35 19.18 8.52
N LEU A 240 -12.16 18.59 8.67
CA LEU A 240 -12.01 17.16 8.97
C LEU A 240 -11.92 16.79 10.47
N ILE A 241 -11.70 17.76 11.35
CA ILE A 241 -11.44 17.50 12.79
C ILE A 241 -12.64 16.85 13.53
N PRO A 242 -13.91 17.28 13.36
CA PRO A 242 -15.04 16.74 14.15
C PRO A 242 -15.35 15.25 13.95
N ARG A 243 -14.75 14.60 12.94
CA ARG A 243 -15.05 13.20 12.59
C ARG A 243 -14.11 12.19 13.26
N LEU A 244 -12.95 12.64 13.77
CA LEU A 244 -11.94 11.74 14.33
C LEU A 244 -12.26 11.34 15.78
N GLU A 245 -12.69 12.30 16.61
CA GLU A 245 -13.13 12.03 18.00
C GLU A 245 -14.32 11.07 18.07
N GLN A 246 -15.24 11.16 17.10
CA GLN A 246 -16.40 10.27 17.01
C GLN A 246 -15.98 8.83 16.68
N LEU A 247 -14.98 8.65 15.81
CA LEU A 247 -14.46 7.32 15.47
C LEU A 247 -13.67 6.71 16.64
N GLN A 248 -12.89 7.52 17.36
CA GLN A 248 -12.11 7.12 18.55
C GLN A 248 -13.03 6.53 19.64
N ARG A 249 -14.14 7.21 19.96
CA ARG A 249 -15.10 6.73 20.96
C ARG A 249 -15.76 5.41 20.56
N GLU A 250 -16.08 5.22 19.27
CA GLU A 250 -16.70 3.98 18.79
C GLU A 250 -15.74 2.76 18.83
N THR A 251 -14.42 2.98 18.86
CA THR A 251 -13.44 1.91 19.14
C THR A 251 -13.34 1.54 20.63
N ASP A 252 -13.41 2.53 21.54
CA ASP A 252 -13.27 2.28 22.97
C ASP A 252 -14.49 1.52 23.52
N GLU A 253 -15.71 1.94 23.13
CA GLU A 253 -16.98 1.27 23.49
C GLU A 253 -17.09 -0.18 23.00
N ARG A 254 -16.22 -0.62 22.07
CA ARG A 254 -16.14 -2.00 21.57
C ARG A 254 -15.16 -2.91 22.33
N GLN A 255 -14.29 -2.39 23.18
CA GLN A 255 -13.30 -3.21 23.91
C GLN A 255 -13.74 -3.64 25.32
N GLU A 256 -14.73 -2.98 25.92
CA GLU A 256 -15.15 -3.30 27.29
C GLU A 256 -16.03 -4.57 27.50
N PRO A 257 -16.78 -5.14 26.53
CA PRO A 257 -17.73 -6.22 26.85
C PRO A 257 -17.14 -7.63 26.98
N GLU A 258 -15.90 -7.89 26.55
CA GLU A 258 -15.34 -9.27 26.47
C GLU A 258 -14.49 -9.71 27.69
N ARG A 259 -14.57 -9.03 28.85
CA ARG A 259 -13.66 -9.30 29.99
C ARG A 259 -14.27 -9.73 31.33
N ASP A 260 -15.59 -9.73 31.50
CA ASP A 260 -16.20 -9.88 32.84
C ASP A 260 -17.31 -10.95 32.94
N ASP A 261 -17.10 -12.11 32.28
CA ASP A 261 -18.07 -13.23 32.31
C ASP A 261 -17.40 -14.61 32.44
N ARG A 262 -16.36 -14.69 33.31
CA ARG A 262 -15.60 -15.93 33.53
C ARG A 262 -15.11 -16.19 34.96
N GLU A 263 -15.86 -15.76 35.98
CA GLU A 263 -15.60 -16.17 37.37
C GLU A 263 -16.87 -16.30 38.24
N ARG A 264 -17.53 -17.48 38.18
CA ARG A 264 -18.48 -18.01 39.19
C ARG A 264 -18.80 -19.49 38.97
#